data_AF-A0A7W3ZC84-F1
#
_entry.id   AF-A0A7W3ZC84-F1
#
_cell.length_a   1.000
_cell.length_b   1.000
_cell.length_c   1.000
_cell.angle_alpha   90.00
_cell.angle_beta   90.00
_cell.angle_gamma   90.00
#
_symmetry.space_group_name_H-M   'P 1'
#
loop_
_entity.id
_entity.type
_entity.pdbx_description
1 polymer ?
#
loop_
_entity_poly.entity_id
_entity_poly.type
_entity_poly.pdbx_seq_one_letter_code
_entity_poly.pdbx_strand_id
1 'polypeptide(L)'
;MTEGTTSPAMRYKEIVGLARGSADSLRAWELARADEIERQLADAHAAVAAAQDREEKTRERANRWWKMALHNVSRLSFVEALDDPQPVTTARPQYLDRYLEEVKPSYQELVQAVLGLGWRAKR
;
A
#
# COMPACT_ATOMS: atom_id res chain seq x y z
N MET A 1 69.33 2.59 -12.71
CA MET A 1 68.38 3.06 -11.69
C MET A 1 68.47 4.58 -11.65
N THR A 2 67.64 5.26 -12.42
CA THR A 2 67.54 6.73 -12.38
C THR A 2 66.29 7.06 -11.57
N GLU A 3 66.46 7.33 -10.28
CA GLU A 3 65.43 8.00 -9.50
C GLU A 3 65.20 9.37 -10.13
N GLY A 4 64.17 9.45 -10.97
CA GLY A 4 63.70 10.71 -11.53
C GLY A 4 63.22 11.58 -10.37
N THR A 5 64.04 12.54 -9.96
CA THR A 5 63.63 13.58 -9.02
C THR A 5 62.56 14.45 -9.68
N THR A 6 61.29 14.05 -9.53
CA THR A 6 60.14 14.89 -9.84
C THR A 6 60.26 16.18 -9.04
N SER A 7 60.35 17.32 -9.72
CA SER A 7 60.42 18.63 -9.07
C SER A 7 59.25 18.81 -8.08
N PRO A 8 59.46 19.44 -6.91
CA PRO A 8 58.39 19.75 -5.96
C PRO A 8 57.16 20.42 -6.61
N ALA A 9 57.38 21.26 -7.63
CA ALA A 9 56.31 21.89 -8.40
C ALA A 9 55.47 20.89 -9.21
N MET A 10 56.09 19.84 -9.77
CA MET A 10 55.40 18.78 -10.50
C MET A 10 54.57 17.90 -9.56
N ARG A 11 55.13 17.53 -8.39
CA ARG A 11 54.37 16.80 -7.36
C ARG A 11 53.18 17.60 -6.84
N TYR A 12 53.35 18.91 -6.63
CA TYR A 12 52.25 19.78 -6.23
C TYR A 12 51.14 19.81 -7.29
N LYS A 13 51.50 19.93 -8.58
CA LYS A 13 50.53 19.92 -9.68
C LYS A 13 49.76 18.60 -9.76
N GLU A 14 50.44 17.47 -9.55
CA GLU A 14 49.80 16.15 -9.50
C GLU A 14 48.81 16.04 -8.34
N ILE A 15 49.19 16.46 -7.13
CA ILE A 15 48.32 16.46 -5.95
C ILE A 15 47.08 17.33 -6.18
N VAL A 16 47.26 18.55 -6.70
CA VAL A 16 46.14 19.45 -7.00
C VAL A 16 45.23 18.88 -8.09
N GLY A 17 45.80 18.24 -9.12
CA GLY A 17 45.05 17.56 -10.17
C GLY A 17 44.20 16.42 -9.62
N LEU A 18 44.78 15.58 -8.75
CA LEU A 18 44.06 14.50 -8.07
C LEU A 18 42.95 15.04 -7.17
N ALA A 19 43.25 16.05 -6.35
CA ALA A 19 42.27 16.67 -5.46
C ALA A 19 41.07 17.25 -6.23
N ARG A 20 41.33 17.90 -7.37
CA ARG A 20 40.28 18.42 -8.25
C ARG A 20 39.45 17.28 -8.87
N GLY A 21 40.10 16.25 -9.41
CA GLY A 21 39.39 15.10 -9.98
C GLY A 21 38.54 14.35 -8.94
N SER A 22 39.01 14.24 -7.71
CA SER A 22 38.25 13.66 -6.60
C SER A 22 37.05 14.53 -6.21
N ALA A 23 37.21 15.85 -6.16
CA ALA A 23 36.10 16.77 -5.88
C ALA A 23 35.00 16.72 -6.96
N ASP A 24 35.39 16.67 -8.24
CA ASP A 24 34.45 16.55 -9.36
C ASP A 24 33.72 15.20 -9.32
N SER A 25 34.45 14.12 -9.00
CA SER A 25 33.87 12.76 -8.86
C SER A 25 32.90 12.67 -7.69
N LEU A 26 33.23 13.27 -6.54
CA LEU A 26 32.34 13.34 -5.38
C LEU A 26 31.07 14.10 -5.73
N ARG A 27 31.19 15.28 -6.35
CA ARG A 27 30.02 16.09 -6.74
C ARG A 27 29.11 15.34 -7.72
N ALA A 28 29.69 14.64 -8.70
CA ALA A 28 28.92 13.83 -9.64
C ALA A 28 28.19 12.67 -8.93
N TRP A 29 28.85 12.02 -7.97
CA TRP A 29 28.25 10.97 -7.17
C TRP A 29 27.13 11.50 -6.26
N GLU A 30 27.32 12.64 -5.61
CA GLU A 30 26.33 13.28 -4.74
C GLU A 30 25.05 13.64 -5.53
N LEU A 31 25.20 14.21 -6.72
CA LEU A 31 24.07 14.51 -7.60
C LEU A 31 23.33 13.24 -8.03
N ALA A 32 24.04 12.23 -8.53
CA ALA A 32 23.43 10.96 -8.91
C ALA A 32 22.73 10.27 -7.73
N ARG A 33 23.30 10.39 -6.52
CA ARG A 33 22.72 9.83 -5.30
C ARG A 33 21.47 10.61 -4.87
N ALA A 34 21.47 11.93 -4.99
CA ALA A 34 20.30 12.76 -4.71
C ALA A 34 19.14 12.40 -5.65
N ASP A 35 19.40 12.36 -6.96
CA ASP A 35 18.40 11.99 -7.98
C ASP A 35 17.80 10.60 -7.70
N GLU A 36 18.63 9.62 -7.34
CA GLU A 36 18.16 8.27 -7.01
C GLU A 36 17.30 8.26 -5.74
N ILE A 37 17.65 9.02 -4.70
CA ILE A 37 16.85 9.12 -3.48
C ILE A 37 15.52 9.81 -3.77
N GLU A 38 15.52 10.89 -4.56
CA GLU A 38 14.29 11.59 -4.95
C GLU A 38 13.34 10.68 -5.72
N ARG A 39 13.88 9.89 -6.65
CA ARG A 39 13.10 8.87 -7.38
C ARG A 39 12.51 7.82 -6.45
N GLN A 40 13.33 7.26 -5.54
CA GLN A 40 12.86 6.27 -4.57
C GLN A 40 11.77 6.84 -3.64
N LEU A 41 11.90 8.10 -3.24
CA LEU A 41 10.90 8.78 -2.42
C LEU A 41 9.59 9.00 -3.18
N ALA A 42 9.66 9.42 -4.44
CA ALA A 42 8.50 9.57 -5.30
C ALA A 42 7.76 8.23 -5.49
N ASP A 43 8.49 7.15 -5.76
CA ASP A 43 7.94 5.80 -5.89
C ASP A 43 7.26 5.33 -4.59
N ALA A 44 7.90 5.59 -3.45
CA ALA A 44 7.35 5.25 -2.13
C ALA A 44 6.07 6.04 -1.81
N HIS A 45 6.05 7.36 -2.08
CA HIS A 45 4.86 8.19 -1.91
C HIS A 45 3.71 7.72 -2.80
N ALA A 46 3.99 7.39 -4.06
CA ALA A 46 2.97 6.87 -4.97
C ALA A 46 2.41 5.53 -4.48
N ALA A 47 3.26 4.63 -3.98
CA ALA A 47 2.83 3.35 -3.43
C ALA A 47 1.95 3.50 -2.17
N VAL A 48 2.30 4.43 -1.28
CA VAL A 48 1.49 4.73 -0.08
C VAL A 48 0.14 5.32 -0.46
N ALA A 49 0.11 6.29 -1.39
CA ALA A 49 -1.14 6.89 -1.85
C ALA A 49 -2.06 5.85 -2.50
N ALA A 50 -1.51 4.95 -3.32
CA ALA A 50 -2.27 3.85 -3.93
C ALA A 50 -2.82 2.87 -2.88
N ALA A 51 -2.04 2.57 -1.83
CA ALA A 51 -2.49 1.71 -0.74
C ALA A 51 -3.65 2.36 0.06
N GLN A 52 -3.58 3.65 0.34
CA GLN A 52 -4.64 4.40 1.03
C GLN A 52 -5.93 4.45 0.22
N ASP A 53 -5.84 4.72 -1.10
CA ASP A 53 -7.01 4.70 -1.98
C ASP A 53 -7.65 3.30 -2.05
N ARG A 54 -6.82 2.24 -2.09
CA ARG A 54 -7.32 0.86 -2.06
C ARG A 54 -8.01 0.53 -0.74
N GLU A 55 -7.47 0.98 0.38
CA GLU A 55 -8.07 0.82 1.71
C GLU A 55 -9.45 1.49 1.77
N GLU A 56 -9.54 2.76 1.34
CA GLU A 56 -10.81 3.51 1.35
C GLU A 56 -11.88 2.81 0.51
N LYS A 57 -11.55 2.47 -0.75
CA LYS A 57 -12.48 1.79 -1.66
C LYS A 57 -12.96 0.45 -1.10
N THR A 58 -12.07 -0.27 -0.43
CA THR A 58 -12.38 -1.55 0.23
C THR A 58 -13.35 -1.33 1.39
N ARG A 59 -13.07 -0.34 2.26
CA ARG A 59 -13.91 0.02 3.40
C ARG A 59 -15.31 0.45 2.96
N GLU A 60 -15.40 1.32 1.96
CA GLU A 60 -16.68 1.72 1.38
C GLU A 60 -17.47 0.53 0.83
N ARG A 61 -16.80 -0.37 0.09
CA ARG A 61 -17.44 -1.58 -0.45
C ARG A 61 -17.94 -2.50 0.67
N ALA A 62 -17.14 -2.74 1.71
CA ALA A 62 -17.56 -3.55 2.85
C ALA A 62 -18.78 -2.94 3.56
N ASN A 63 -18.75 -1.63 3.84
CA ASN A 63 -19.85 -0.91 4.47
C ASN A 63 -21.14 -0.95 3.62
N ARG A 64 -21.02 -0.84 2.28
CA ARG A 64 -22.19 -0.97 1.39
C ARG A 64 -22.83 -2.35 1.51
N TRP A 65 -22.03 -3.42 1.45
CA TRP A 65 -22.55 -4.79 1.62
C TRP A 65 -23.17 -5.02 2.99
N TRP A 66 -22.55 -4.49 4.04
CA TRP A 66 -23.09 -4.57 5.40
C TRP A 66 -24.46 -3.92 5.52
N LYS A 67 -24.60 -2.68 5.03
CA LYS A 67 -25.90 -1.97 5.04
C LYS A 67 -26.97 -2.71 4.26
N MET A 68 -26.63 -3.30 3.12
CA MET A 68 -27.55 -4.14 2.36
C MET A 68 -27.97 -5.39 3.14
N ALA A 69 -27.03 -6.05 3.82
CA ALA A 69 -27.31 -7.21 4.66
C ALA A 69 -28.23 -6.82 5.83
N LEU A 70 -27.90 -5.76 6.57
CA LEU A 70 -28.72 -5.22 7.66
C LEU A 70 -30.15 -4.90 7.22
N HIS A 71 -30.31 -4.21 6.09
CA HIS A 71 -31.63 -3.91 5.53
C HIS A 71 -32.41 -5.19 5.17
N ASN A 72 -31.72 -6.25 4.76
CA ASN A 72 -32.35 -7.53 4.46
C ASN A 72 -32.87 -8.20 5.74
N VAL A 73 -32.02 -8.30 6.77
CA VAL A 73 -32.40 -8.95 8.04
C VAL A 73 -33.29 -8.10 8.94
N SER A 74 -33.32 -6.77 8.82
CA SER A 74 -34.21 -5.91 9.61
C SER A 74 -35.70 -6.17 9.36
N ARG A 75 -36.03 -6.88 8.27
CA ARG A 75 -37.38 -7.38 7.99
C ARG A 75 -37.80 -8.52 8.92
N LEU A 76 -36.87 -9.13 9.63
CA LEU A 76 -37.09 -10.21 10.58
C LEU A 76 -37.22 -9.61 11.98
N SER A 77 -38.41 -9.71 12.57
CA SER A 77 -38.72 -9.10 13.88
C SER A 77 -37.96 -9.68 15.07
N PHE A 78 -37.27 -10.81 14.89
CA PHE A 78 -36.50 -11.50 15.92
C PHE A 78 -34.99 -11.25 15.85
N VAL A 79 -34.52 -10.45 14.87
CA VAL A 79 -33.11 -10.10 14.73
C VAL A 79 -32.90 -8.68 15.25
N GLU A 80 -32.05 -8.54 16.27
CA GLU A 80 -31.65 -7.22 16.77
C GLU A 80 -30.73 -6.51 15.76
N ALA A 81 -30.78 -5.17 15.75
CA ALA A 81 -29.90 -4.37 14.92
C ALA A 81 -28.44 -4.61 15.35
N LEU A 82 -27.60 -5.00 14.39
CA LEU A 82 -26.16 -5.19 14.63
C LEU A 82 -25.41 -3.88 14.37
N ASP A 83 -24.34 -3.66 15.16
CA ASP A 83 -23.42 -2.54 14.98
C ASP A 83 -22.67 -2.61 13.63
N ASP A 84 -21.96 -1.54 13.29
CA ASP A 84 -21.08 -1.50 12.12
C ASP A 84 -19.94 -2.54 12.22
N PRO A 85 -19.50 -3.11 11.07
CA PRO A 85 -18.57 -4.21 11.06
C PRO A 85 -17.20 -3.72 11.54
N GLN A 86 -16.67 -4.36 12.58
CA GLN A 86 -15.35 -4.04 13.09
C GLN A 86 -14.27 -4.69 12.23
N PRO A 87 -13.12 -4.02 12.02
CA PRO A 87 -11.98 -4.62 11.34
C PRO A 87 -11.50 -5.90 12.03
N VAL A 88 -11.30 -6.96 11.25
CA VAL A 88 -10.78 -8.24 11.75
C VAL A 88 -9.26 -8.16 11.85
N THR A 89 -8.71 -8.14 13.07
CA THR A 89 -7.26 -7.97 13.32
C THR A 89 -6.41 -9.17 12.91
N THR A 90 -7.04 -10.34 12.72
CA THR A 90 -6.38 -11.58 12.29
C THR A 90 -6.45 -11.82 10.78
N ALA A 91 -7.11 -10.94 10.03
CA ALA A 91 -7.23 -11.07 8.59
C ALA A 91 -5.87 -10.95 7.91
N ARG A 92 -5.64 -11.76 6.87
CA ARG A 92 -4.38 -11.75 6.12
C ARG A 92 -4.50 -10.76 4.95
N PRO A 93 -3.75 -9.64 4.94
CA PRO A 93 -3.89 -8.60 3.92
C PRO A 93 -3.72 -9.12 2.49
N GLN A 94 -2.84 -10.11 2.29
CA GLN A 94 -2.59 -10.75 0.99
C GLN A 94 -3.81 -11.48 0.39
N TYR A 95 -4.85 -11.74 1.18
CA TYR A 95 -6.07 -12.41 0.73
C TYR A 95 -7.24 -11.44 0.53
N LEU A 96 -6.99 -10.13 0.51
CA LEU A 96 -8.04 -9.11 0.34
C LEU A 96 -8.95 -9.40 -0.87
N ASP A 97 -8.38 -9.66 -2.04
CA ASP A 97 -9.18 -9.88 -3.26
C ASP A 97 -10.05 -11.14 -3.12
N ARG A 98 -9.51 -12.20 -2.53
CA ARG A 98 -10.26 -13.42 -2.20
C ARG A 98 -11.41 -13.13 -1.23
N TYR A 99 -11.15 -12.38 -0.15
CA TYR A 99 -12.21 -12.00 0.79
C TYR A 99 -13.32 -11.20 0.09
N LEU A 100 -12.96 -10.29 -0.82
CA LEU A 100 -13.92 -9.49 -1.59
C LEU A 100 -14.75 -10.30 -2.60
N GLU A 101 -14.19 -11.38 -3.13
CA GLU A 101 -14.89 -12.34 -4.00
C GLU A 101 -15.93 -13.15 -3.24
N GLU A 102 -15.63 -13.52 -1.99
CA GLU A 102 -16.52 -14.31 -1.13
C GLU A 102 -17.76 -13.52 -0.66
N VAL A 103 -17.70 -12.18 -0.57
CA VAL A 103 -18.80 -11.34 -0.07
C VAL A 103 -20.10 -11.51 -0.87
N LYS A 104 -20.03 -11.50 -2.21
CA LYS A 104 -21.23 -11.53 -3.05
C LYS A 104 -21.98 -12.87 -2.94
N PRO A 105 -21.31 -14.04 -3.07
CA PRO A 105 -21.93 -15.33 -2.79
C PRO A 105 -22.55 -15.41 -1.39
N SER A 106 -21.82 -15.02 -0.34
CA SER A 106 -22.34 -15.06 1.04
C SER A 106 -23.57 -14.16 1.23
N TYR A 107 -23.60 -12.98 0.59
CA TYR A 107 -24.79 -12.14 0.61
C TYR A 107 -25.98 -12.79 -0.12
N GLN A 108 -25.76 -13.48 -1.24
CA GLN A 108 -26.82 -14.19 -1.94
C GLN A 108 -27.39 -15.33 -1.10
N GLU A 109 -26.54 -16.08 -0.40
CA GLU A 109 -26.96 -17.10 0.56
C GLU A 109 -27.82 -16.52 1.68
N LEU A 110 -27.39 -15.38 2.24
CA LEU A 110 -28.18 -14.64 3.23
C LEU A 110 -29.57 -14.26 2.69
N VAL A 111 -29.63 -13.68 1.48
CA VAL A 111 -30.90 -13.31 0.85
C VAL A 111 -31.83 -14.52 0.72
N GLN A 112 -31.33 -15.67 0.27
CA GLN A 112 -32.13 -16.88 0.12
C GLN A 112 -32.61 -17.43 1.46
N ALA A 113 -31.76 -17.40 2.49
CA ALA A 113 -32.13 -17.82 3.84
C ALA A 113 -33.25 -16.95 4.43
N VAL A 114 -33.12 -15.62 4.31
CA VAL A 114 -34.15 -14.67 4.79
C VAL A 114 -35.47 -14.88 4.05
N LEU A 115 -35.44 -15.06 2.73
CA LEU A 115 -36.64 -15.38 1.95
C LEU A 115 -37.28 -16.68 2.46
N GLY A 116 -36.52 -17.76 2.61
CA GLY A 116 -37.03 -19.04 3.10
C GLY A 116 -37.68 -18.97 4.49
N LEU A 117 -37.14 -18.15 5.40
CA LEU A 117 -37.71 -17.90 6.72
C LEU A 117 -39.00 -17.06 6.65
N GLY A 118 -39.02 -16.03 5.81
CA GLY A 118 -40.21 -15.18 5.60
C GLY A 118 -41.42 -15.96 5.07
N TRP A 119 -41.21 -17.00 4.24
CA TRP A 119 -42.28 -17.90 3.81
C TRP A 119 -42.83 -18.78 4.94
N ARG A 120 -41.98 -19.19 5.88
CA ARG A 120 -42.38 -20.03 7.03
C ARG A 120 -43.11 -19.25 8.11
N ALA A 121 -42.80 -17.97 8.29
CA ALA A 121 -43.47 -17.10 9.26
C ALA A 121 -44.91 -16.68 8.86
N LYS A 122 -45.34 -17.00 7.63
CA LYS A 122 -46.68 -16.67 7.10
C LYS A 122 -47.67 -17.84 7.13
N ARG A 123 -47.27 -18.99 7.68
CA ARG A 123 -48.10 -20.17 7.97
C ARG A 123 -48.37 -20.26 9.46
#